data_AF-A0A257T1S7-F1
#
_entry.id   AF-A0A257T1S7-F1
#
_cell.length_a   1.000
_cell.length_b   1.000
_cell.length_c   1.000
_cell.angle_alpha   90.00
_cell.angle_beta   90.00
_cell.angle_gamma   90.00
#
_symmetry.space_group_name_H-M   'P 1'
#
loop_
_entity.id
_entity.type
_entity.pdbx_description
1 polymer ?
#
loop_
_entity_poly.entity_id
_entity_poly.type
_entity_poly.pdbx_seq_one_letter_code
_entity_poly.pdbx_strand_id
1 'polypeptide(L)'
;MPESTATDLVIILITGTENPKRLPSAFFLAATAAAAEQSVIMYFTGPATELLKKGVAEALYPLPGGKSVADFMKLAEDNGVRI
;
A
#
# COMPACT_ATOMS: atom_id res chain seq x y z
N MET A 1 -21.24 -20.78 -8.83
CA MET A 1 -20.07 -19.90 -9.09
C MET A 1 -20.00 -18.96 -7.90
N PRO A 2 -18.88 -18.87 -7.15
CA PRO A 2 -18.76 -17.80 -6.16
C PRO A 2 -18.85 -16.48 -6.93
N GLU A 3 -19.69 -15.58 -6.43
CA GLU A 3 -19.88 -14.24 -6.97
C GLU A 3 -18.51 -13.54 -6.92
N SER A 4 -17.87 -13.37 -8.08
CA SER A 4 -16.66 -12.57 -8.19
C SER A 4 -17.08 -11.11 -8.01
N THR A 5 -17.11 -10.63 -6.77
CA THR A 5 -17.31 -9.21 -6.48
C THR A 5 -16.23 -8.43 -7.21
N ALA A 6 -16.65 -7.62 -8.19
CA ALA A 6 -15.76 -6.74 -8.92
C ALA A 6 -14.96 -5.88 -7.93
N THR A 7 -13.69 -5.62 -8.23
CA THR A 7 -12.87 -4.72 -7.42
C THR A 7 -13.44 -3.30 -7.52
N ASP A 8 -13.79 -2.69 -6.38
CA ASP A 8 -14.36 -1.35 -6.32
C ASP A 8 -13.29 -0.27 -6.52
N LEU A 9 -12.06 -0.52 -6.05
CA LEU A 9 -10.95 0.41 -6.13
C LEU A 9 -9.65 -0.29 -6.50
N VAL A 10 -9.00 0.22 -7.55
CA VAL A 10 -7.63 -0.15 -7.91
C VAL A 10 -6.73 1.06 -7.70
N ILE A 11 -5.70 0.90 -6.88
CA ILE A 11 -4.64 1.89 -6.69
C ILE A 11 -3.39 1.41 -7.41
N ILE A 12 -2.85 2.22 -8.31
CA ILE A 12 -1.59 1.93 -8.99
C ILE A 12 -0.51 2.81 -8.35
N LEU A 13 0.38 2.18 -7.58
CA LEU A 13 1.52 2.84 -6.96
C LEU A 13 2.71 2.77 -7.92
N ILE A 14 3.19 3.94 -8.33
CA ILE A 14 4.36 4.11 -9.22
C ILE A 14 5.53 4.73 -8.45
N THR A 15 5.25 5.64 -7.52
CA THR A 15 6.27 6.26 -6.67
C THR A 15 6.96 5.21 -5.81
N GLY A 16 8.28 5.19 -5.85
CA GLY A 16 9.12 4.25 -5.10
C GLY A 16 9.95 4.92 -4.01
N THR A 17 11.10 4.32 -3.75
CA THR A 17 12.02 4.71 -2.68
C THR A 17 12.60 6.12 -2.89
N GLU A 18 12.51 6.67 -4.10
CA GLU A 18 13.00 8.00 -4.48
C GLU A 18 12.22 9.15 -3.83
N ASN A 19 10.98 8.89 -3.36
CA ASN A 19 10.16 9.92 -2.70
C ASN A 19 9.35 9.35 -1.52
N PRO A 20 10.01 8.99 -0.40
CA PRO A 20 9.39 8.25 0.68
C PRO A 20 8.27 9.02 1.38
N LYS A 21 8.31 10.35 1.38
CA LYS A 21 7.28 11.21 1.96
C LYS A 21 5.91 11.08 1.29
N ARG A 22 5.86 10.58 0.05
CA ARG A 22 4.60 10.42 -0.71
C ARG A 22 3.96 9.04 -0.52
N LEU A 23 4.72 8.04 -0.08
CA LEU A 23 4.28 6.65 0.02
C LEU A 23 3.12 6.44 1.02
N PRO A 24 3.11 7.04 2.24
CA PRO A 24 2.08 6.76 3.23
C PRO A 24 0.65 7.01 2.76
N SER A 25 0.44 8.03 1.94
CA SER A 25 -0.89 8.43 1.49
C SER A 25 -1.60 7.32 0.71
N ALA A 26 -0.90 6.60 -0.16
CA ALA A 26 -1.50 5.52 -0.95
C ALA A 26 -2.01 4.38 -0.06
N PHE A 27 -1.20 3.95 0.90
CA PHE A 27 -1.56 2.89 1.85
C PHE A 27 -2.70 3.31 2.79
N PHE A 28 -2.67 4.54 3.28
CA PHE A 28 -3.72 5.05 4.16
C PHE A 28 -5.07 5.15 3.44
N LEU A 29 -5.08 5.65 2.20
CA LEU A 29 -6.29 5.71 1.38
C LEU A 29 -6.84 4.32 1.08
N ALA A 30 -5.97 3.36 0.74
CA ALA A 30 -6.36 1.98 0.51
C ALA A 30 -6.96 1.33 1.76
N ALA A 31 -6.30 1.48 2.91
CA ALA A 31 -6.78 0.97 4.19
C ALA A 31 -8.14 1.56 4.56
N THR A 32 -8.32 2.87 4.35
CA THR A 32 -9.59 3.57 4.64
C THR A 32 -10.72 3.07 3.73
N ALA A 33 -10.45 2.89 2.43
CA ALA A 33 -11.42 2.34 1.49
C ALA A 33 -11.81 0.89 1.85
N ALA A 34 -10.84 0.05 2.19
CA ALA A 34 -11.10 -1.32 2.61
C ALA A 34 -11.87 -1.39 3.93
N ALA A 35 -11.56 -0.52 4.89
CA ALA A 35 -12.33 -0.36 6.13
C ALA A 35 -13.78 0.10 5.91
N ALA A 36 -14.06 0.73 4.77
CA ALA A 36 -15.40 1.09 4.30
C ALA A 36 -16.04 -0.03 3.44
N GLU A 37 -15.59 -1.27 3.60
CA GLU A 37 -16.10 -2.48 2.95
C GLU A 37 -15.92 -2.53 1.42
N GLN A 38 -15.04 -1.68 0.86
CA GLN A 38 -14.69 -1.75 -0.56
C GLN A 38 -13.70 -2.89 -0.84
N SER A 39 -13.88 -3.59 -1.95
CA SER A 39 -12.87 -4.50 -2.49
C SER A 39 -11.73 -3.70 -3.11
N VAL A 40 -10.58 -3.65 -2.43
CA VAL A 40 -9.40 -2.86 -2.86
C VAL A 40 -8.26 -3.75 -3.34
N ILE A 41 -7.66 -3.39 -4.48
CA ILE A 41 -6.38 -3.93 -4.95
C ILE A 41 -5.38 -2.79 -5.12
N MET A 42 -4.15 -2.99 -4.68
CA MET A 42 -3.02 -2.11 -4.94
C MET A 42 -2.01 -2.81 -5.84
N TYR A 43 -1.67 -2.20 -6.97
CA TYR A 43 -0.62 -2.68 -7.86
C TYR A 43 0.65 -1.84 -7.72
N PHE A 44 1.78 -2.52 -7.60
CA PHE A 44 3.11 -1.92 -7.57
C PHE A 44 3.69 -2.02 -8.97
N THR A 45 4.09 -0.89 -9.54
CA THR A 45 4.74 -0.87 -10.86
C THR A 45 5.85 0.17 -10.90
N GLY A 46 6.79 0.00 -11.82
CA GLY A 46 7.97 0.87 -11.93
C GLY A 46 8.78 0.89 -10.62
N PRO A 47 9.24 2.07 -10.16
CA PRO A 47 10.04 2.21 -8.94
C PRO A 47 9.38 1.66 -7.67
N ALA A 48 8.05 1.66 -7.59
CA ALA A 48 7.33 1.11 -6.44
C ALA A 48 7.61 -0.38 -6.21
N THR A 49 7.98 -1.14 -7.26
CA THR A 49 8.29 -2.58 -7.12
C THR A 49 9.48 -2.84 -6.19
N GLU A 50 10.37 -1.87 -5.99
CA GLU A 50 11.48 -1.98 -5.04
C GLU A 50 11.00 -2.17 -3.60
N LEU A 51 9.81 -1.65 -3.26
CA LEU A 51 9.22 -1.80 -1.93
C LEU A 51 8.88 -3.26 -1.60
N LEU A 52 8.69 -4.10 -2.62
CA LEU A 52 8.41 -5.54 -2.46
C LEU A 52 9.68 -6.35 -2.15
N LYS A 53 10.86 -5.75 -2.29
CA LYS A 53 12.13 -6.40 -1.93
C LYS A 53 12.27 -6.40 -0.41
N LYS A 54 12.43 -7.59 0.17
CA LYS A 54 12.63 -7.81 1.61
C LYS A 54 13.64 -6.81 2.20
N GLY A 55 13.24 -6.12 3.27
CA GLY A 55 14.06 -5.16 4.00
C GLY A 55 14.01 -3.73 3.47
N VAL A 56 13.51 -3.47 2.25
CA VAL A 56 13.46 -2.12 1.69
C VAL A 56 12.39 -1.28 2.38
N ALA A 57 11.15 -1.78 2.46
CA ALA A 57 10.05 -1.05 3.09
C ALA A 57 10.24 -0.91 4.62
N GLU A 58 10.86 -1.90 5.26
CA GLU A 58 11.14 -1.94 6.70
C GLU A 58 12.21 -0.92 7.11
N ALA A 59 13.16 -0.62 6.23
CA ALA A 59 14.22 0.35 6.46
C ALA A 59 13.87 1.78 5.99
N LEU A 60 12.74 1.96 5.29
CA LEU A 60 12.36 3.24 4.70
C LEU A 60 11.39 4.02 5.62
N TYR A 61 11.84 5.16 6.14
CA TYR A 61 11.07 6.01 7.04
C TYR A 61 10.70 7.34 6.35
N PRO A 62 9.42 7.58 6.03
CA PRO A 62 8.96 8.82 5.41
C PRO A 62 9.24 10.07 6.25
N LEU A 63 9.17 9.93 7.58
CA LEU A 63 9.43 10.98 8.55
C LEU A 63 10.35 10.45 9.66
N PRO A 64 11.31 11.26 10.16
CA PRO A 64 12.13 10.90 11.31
C PRO A 64 11.29 10.59 12.55
N GLY A 65 11.57 9.46 13.21
CA GLY A 65 10.83 9.01 14.39
C GLY A 65 9.39 8.51 14.11
N GLY A 66 9.00 8.43 12.84
CA GLY A 66 7.71 7.91 12.42
C GLY A 66 7.70 6.41 12.16
N LYS A 67 6.62 5.94 11.53
CA LYS A 67 6.46 4.57 11.06
C LYS A 67 7.27 4.32 9.78
N SER A 68 7.70 3.07 9.58
CA SER A 68 8.30 2.61 8.33
C SER A 68 7.26 2.49 7.21
N VAL A 69 7.68 2.41 5.95
CA VAL A 69 6.78 2.11 4.82
C VAL A 69 6.15 0.72 5.00
N ALA A 70 6.87 -0.25 5.54
CA ALA A 70 6.32 -1.57 5.85
C ALA A 70 5.16 -1.52 6.85
N ASP A 71 5.20 -0.62 7.85
CA ASP A 71 4.08 -0.45 8.79
C ASP A 71 2.81 0.08 8.09
N PHE A 72 2.97 0.93 7.06
CA PHE A 72 1.85 1.41 6.25
C PHE A 72 1.32 0.33 5.30
N MET A 73 2.21 -0.45 4.69
CA MET A 73 1.81 -1.63 3.89
C MET A 73 1.01 -2.61 4.77
N LYS A 74 1.54 -2.93 5.95
CA LYS A 74 0.86 -3.78 6.94
C LYS A 74 -0.49 -3.22 7.36
N LEU A 75 -0.61 -1.90 7.57
CA LEU A 75 -1.90 -1.27 7.85
C LEU A 75 -2.92 -1.53 6.74
N ALA A 76 -2.51 -1.44 5.47
CA ALA A 76 -3.39 -1.72 4.35
C ALA A 76 -3.79 -3.22 4.28
N GLU A 77 -2.83 -4.13 4.42
CA GLU A 77 -3.08 -5.59 4.45
C GLU A 77 -4.00 -6.00 5.62
N ASP A 78 -3.74 -5.48 6.82
CA ASP A 78 -4.51 -5.76 8.02
C ASP A 78 -5.98 -5.25 7.89
N ASN A 79 -6.25 -4.31 6.96
CA ASN A 79 -7.61 -3.85 6.61
C ASN A 79 -8.20 -4.58 5.38
N GLY A 80 -7.52 -5.58 4.82
CA GLY A 80 -8.03 -6.40 3.71
C GLY A 80 -7.70 -5.87 2.31
N VAL A 81 -6.81 -4.88 2.18
CA VAL A 81 -6.27 -4.49 0.87
C VAL A 81 -5.44 -5.64 0.31
N ARG A 82 -5.67 -5.99 -0.96
CA ARG A 82 -4.83 -6.95 -1.70
C ARG A 82 -3.67 -6.20 -2.35
N ILE A 83 -2.44 -6.61 -2.06
CA ILE A 83 -1.18 -5.98 -2.45
C ILE A 83 -0.36 -6.97 -3.28
#